data_AF-A0A971IAU4-F1
#
_entry.id   AF-A0A971IAU4-F1
#
_cell.length_a   1.000
_cell.length_b   1.000
_cell.length_c   1.000
_cell.angle_alpha   90.00
_cell.angle_beta   90.00
_cell.angle_gamma   90.00
#
_symmetry.space_group_name_H-M   'P 1'
#
loop_
_entity.id
_entity.type
_entity.pdbx_description
1 polymer ?
#
loop_
_entity_poly.entity_id
_entity_poly.type
_entity_poly.pdbx_seq_one_letter_code
_entity_poly.pdbx_strand_id
1 'polypeptide(L)'
;MKNYRLYQVDSFTKNLFQGNPAGGRCPIYFVSTAPPNVLVGIRERTTLNGLKPNLEKLTEISRQIRCNGYFVFVLTDAFGGVLSPGRMFAPAIGIPEDPVTGNANGPLGAYLVQHRLVPNDGRRFAFEGQQGEAIGRLGTVEVAVDIAEGRPKAVQVGGRAVTVFKSEITL
;
A
#
# COMPACT_ATOMS: atom_id res chain seq x y z
N MET A 1 -1.40 20.14 -23.24
CA MET A 1 -1.55 19.12 -22.16
C MET A 1 -0.18 18.87 -21.55
N LYS A 2 0.00 19.06 -20.24
CA LYS A 2 1.29 18.77 -19.58
C LYS A 2 1.34 17.28 -19.26
N ASN A 3 2.24 16.55 -19.91
CA ASN A 3 2.56 15.16 -19.59
C ASN A 3 3.55 15.15 -18.41
N TYR A 4 3.17 14.52 -17.30
CA TYR A 4 4.06 14.32 -16.16
C TYR A 4 4.59 12.88 -16.19
N ARG A 5 5.91 12.71 -16.30
CA ARG A 5 6.59 11.44 -16.01
C ARG A 5 6.94 11.42 -14.53
N LEU A 6 6.26 10.58 -13.76
CA LEU A 6 6.53 10.38 -12.34
C LEU A 6 7.68 9.38 -12.19
N TYR A 7 8.71 9.78 -11.45
CA TYR A 7 9.80 8.93 -11.02
C TYR A 7 9.75 8.79 -9.50
N GLN A 8 9.97 7.56 -9.02
CA GLN A 8 10.23 7.13 -7.65
C GLN A 8 11.05 8.16 -6.85
N VAL A 9 10.85 8.31 -5.53
CA VAL A 9 11.72 9.09 -4.63
C VAL A 9 11.90 8.33 -3.32
N ASP A 10 13.15 8.13 -2.89
CA ASP A 10 13.51 7.60 -1.57
C ASP A 10 14.39 8.60 -0.80
N SER A 11 14.24 8.60 0.52
CA SER A 11 14.39 9.75 1.41
C SER A 11 15.76 9.89 2.10
N PHE A 12 16.79 9.14 1.69
CA PHE A 12 18.13 9.23 2.29
C PHE A 12 19.31 9.07 1.32
N THR A 13 19.25 9.67 0.12
CA THR A 13 20.43 9.73 -0.77
C THR A 13 20.57 11.11 -1.42
N LYS A 14 21.81 11.59 -1.57
CA LYS A 14 22.16 12.84 -2.28
C LYS A 14 22.23 12.66 -3.81
N ASN A 15 21.98 11.45 -4.31
CA ASN A 15 22.12 11.07 -5.72
C ASN A 15 20.84 10.38 -6.21
N LEU A 16 20.27 10.84 -7.34
CA LEU A 16 19.08 10.25 -7.98
C LEU A 16 19.29 8.77 -8.37
N PHE A 17 18.38 7.90 -7.94
CA PHE A 17 18.07 6.54 -8.43
C PHE A 17 19.20 5.68 -9.01
N GLN A 18 19.92 4.99 -8.12
CA GLN A 18 20.38 3.63 -8.38
C GLN A 18 19.84 2.70 -7.28
N GLY A 19 19.29 1.55 -7.67
CA GLY A 19 18.81 0.50 -6.77
C GLY A 19 17.31 0.58 -6.45
N ASN A 20 16.52 -0.35 -7.00
CA ASN A 20 15.16 -0.60 -6.52
C ASN A 20 15.30 -1.44 -5.21
N PRO A 21 14.79 -1.00 -4.04
CA PRO A 21 14.89 -1.75 -2.79
C PRO A 21 14.12 -3.08 -2.82
N ALA A 22 13.17 -3.26 -3.73
CA ALA A 22 12.57 -4.55 -4.06
C ALA A 22 13.48 -5.43 -4.94
N GLY A 23 14.66 -4.96 -5.36
CA GLY A 23 15.54 -5.66 -6.28
C GLY A 23 15.14 -5.63 -7.75
N GLY A 24 14.29 -4.70 -8.15
CA GLY A 24 13.69 -4.67 -9.48
C GLY A 24 12.32 -5.36 -9.57
N ARG A 25 11.90 -6.08 -8.51
CA ARG A 25 10.67 -6.89 -8.52
C ARG A 25 9.38 -6.06 -8.54
N CYS A 26 9.39 -4.87 -7.95
CA CYS A 26 8.20 -4.00 -7.85
C CYS A 26 8.53 -2.57 -8.33
N PRO A 27 7.94 -2.06 -9.42
CA PRO A 27 7.98 -0.65 -9.76
C PRO A 27 7.31 0.23 -8.69
N ILE A 28 7.87 1.38 -8.34
CA ILE A 28 7.11 2.37 -7.57
C ILE A 28 6.05 2.99 -8.47
N TYR A 29 4.82 3.04 -7.97
CA TYR A 29 3.66 3.41 -8.76
C TYR A 29 2.63 4.19 -7.95
N PHE A 30 1.90 5.06 -8.65
CA PHE A 30 0.72 5.73 -8.13
C PHE A 30 -0.50 4.92 -8.52
N VAL A 31 -1.26 4.45 -7.54
CA VAL A 31 -2.49 3.71 -7.81
C VAL A 31 -3.65 4.42 -7.13
N SER A 32 -4.77 4.49 -7.84
CA SER A 32 -5.95 5.23 -7.41
C SER A 32 -7.21 4.42 -7.67
N THR A 33 -7.87 4.00 -6.59
CA THR A 33 -9.31 3.66 -6.57
C THR A 33 -10.08 4.56 -5.58
N ALA A 34 -9.38 5.55 -4.99
CA ALA A 34 -9.77 6.53 -3.96
C ALA A 34 -8.68 7.66 -3.97
N PRO A 35 -8.47 8.53 -2.94
CA PRO A 35 -7.28 9.39 -2.92
C PRO A 35 -6.02 8.57 -3.19
N PRO A 36 -5.12 9.02 -4.09
CA PRO A 36 -4.01 8.21 -4.55
C PRO A 36 -3.05 7.90 -3.39
N ASN A 37 -2.47 6.71 -3.43
CA ASN A 37 -1.38 6.28 -2.55
C ASN A 37 -0.14 5.99 -3.39
N VAL A 38 1.04 6.31 -2.86
CA VAL A 38 2.33 5.86 -3.40
C VAL A 38 2.57 4.44 -2.92
N LEU A 39 2.73 3.49 -3.85
CA LEU A 39 3.10 2.11 -3.53
C LEU A 39 4.61 1.94 -3.53
N VAL A 40 5.17 1.45 -2.42
CA VAL A 40 6.61 1.25 -2.22
C VAL A 40 6.88 -0.20 -1.83
N GLY A 41 7.30 -1.02 -2.79
CA GLY A 41 7.69 -2.40 -2.53
C GLY A 41 9.09 -2.49 -1.92
N ILE A 42 9.24 -3.24 -0.83
CA ILE A 42 10.53 -3.58 -0.21
C ILE A 42 10.65 -5.10 0.00
N ARG A 43 11.86 -5.59 0.24
CA ARG A 43 12.13 -7.04 0.32
C ARG A 43 11.81 -7.65 1.68
N GLU A 44 12.16 -6.97 2.76
CA GLU A 44 12.24 -7.61 4.08
C GLU A 44 11.24 -7.04 5.07
N ARG A 45 10.51 -7.93 5.74
CA ARG A 45 9.55 -7.58 6.81
C ARG A 45 10.22 -6.94 8.02
N THR A 46 11.45 -7.34 8.32
CA THR A 46 12.29 -6.72 9.37
C THR A 46 12.57 -5.25 9.06
N THR A 47 12.91 -4.93 7.81
CA THR A 47 13.10 -3.54 7.35
C THR A 47 11.79 -2.78 7.41
N LEU A 48 10.68 -3.36 6.93
CA LEU A 48 9.34 -2.77 7.01
C LEU A 48 8.98 -2.34 8.43
N ASN A 49 9.15 -3.26 9.39
CA ASN A 49 8.83 -3.01 10.79
C ASN A 49 9.80 -2.04 11.46
N GLY A 50 11.03 -1.94 10.95
CA GLY A 50 12.04 -1.00 11.42
C GLY A 50 11.93 0.43 10.84
N LEU A 51 11.05 0.69 9.87
CA LEU A 51 10.96 2.01 9.22
C LEU A 51 10.64 3.12 10.24
N LYS A 52 11.44 4.18 10.18
CA LYS A 52 11.26 5.44 10.91
C LYS A 52 11.26 6.59 9.89
N PRO A 53 10.17 6.78 9.13
CA PRO A 53 10.12 7.81 8.11
C PRO A 53 10.22 9.21 8.73
N ASN A 54 10.88 10.12 8.02
CA ASN A 54 10.84 11.54 8.38
C ASN A 54 9.49 12.12 7.93
N LEU A 55 8.58 12.32 8.88
CA LEU A 55 7.20 12.75 8.62
C LEU A 55 7.10 14.17 8.04
N GLU A 56 8.01 15.07 8.40
CA GLU A 56 8.08 16.42 7.85
C GLU A 56 8.44 16.37 6.37
N LYS A 57 9.48 15.60 6.01
CA LYS A 57 9.87 15.41 4.61
C LYS A 57 8.79 14.71 3.79
N LEU A 58 8.12 13.70 4.33
CA LEU A 58 6.98 13.07 3.64
C LEU A 58 5.86 14.09 3.39
N THR A 59 5.62 15.00 4.34
CA THR A 59 4.64 16.08 4.17
C THR A 59 5.04 17.06 3.07
N GLU A 60 6.32 17.43 3.00
CA GLU A 60 6.86 18.27 1.92
C GLU A 60 6.72 17.61 0.55
N ILE A 61 7.11 16.32 0.45
CA ILE A 61 6.99 15.53 -0.78
C ILE A 61 5.52 15.46 -1.21
N SER A 62 4.59 15.21 -0.28
CA SER A 62 3.16 15.10 -0.57
C SER A 62 2.59 16.34 -1.27
N ARG A 63 3.05 17.53 -0.89
CA ARG A 63 2.66 18.80 -1.57
C ARG A 63 3.14 18.84 -3.02
N GLN A 64 4.32 18.30 -3.30
CA GLN A 64 4.90 18.29 -4.64
C GLN A 64 4.21 17.27 -5.55
N ILE A 65 3.97 16.06 -5.04
CA ILE A 65 3.40 14.95 -5.83
C ILE A 65 1.87 14.89 -5.80
N ARG A 66 1.22 15.75 -4.97
CA ARG A 66 -0.23 15.78 -4.74
C ARG A 66 -0.81 14.41 -4.33
N CYS A 67 -0.06 13.71 -3.49
CA CYS A 67 -0.39 12.39 -2.96
C CYS A 67 0.00 12.34 -1.49
N ASN A 68 -0.97 12.02 -0.63
CA ASN A 68 -0.79 12.17 0.82
C ASN A 68 -0.39 10.86 1.50
N GLY A 69 -0.67 9.71 0.90
CA GLY A 69 -0.38 8.41 1.48
C GLY A 69 0.81 7.71 0.83
N TYR A 70 1.61 7.06 1.68
CA TYR A 70 2.73 6.21 1.30
C TYR A 70 2.50 4.82 1.88
N PHE A 71 2.20 3.87 1.03
CA PHE A 71 1.99 2.48 1.41
C PHE A 71 3.24 1.67 1.09
N VAL A 72 3.99 1.33 2.14
CA VAL A 72 5.19 0.50 2.04
C VAL A 72 4.80 -0.93 2.33
N PHE A 73 5.16 -1.86 1.46
CA PHE A 73 4.74 -3.25 1.57
C PHE A 73 5.86 -4.23 1.22
N VAL A 74 5.76 -5.43 1.78
CA VAL A 74 6.56 -6.59 1.37
C VAL A 74 5.64 -7.51 0.57
N LEU A 75 6.13 -8.08 -0.53
CA LEU A 75 5.44 -9.15 -1.23
C LEU A 75 6.05 -10.48 -0.82
N THR A 76 5.28 -11.32 -0.11
CA THR A 76 5.74 -12.65 0.32
C THR A 76 5.56 -13.67 -0.80
N ASP A 77 6.30 -14.77 -0.75
CA ASP A 77 6.11 -15.91 -1.67
C ASP A 77 5.03 -16.90 -1.17
N ALA A 78 4.33 -16.55 -0.07
CA ALA A 78 3.39 -17.43 0.61
C ALA A 78 2.01 -17.45 -0.09
N PHE A 79 1.86 -18.30 -1.09
CA PHE A 79 0.54 -18.64 -1.63
C PHE A 79 -0.27 -19.40 -0.57
N GLY A 80 -1.36 -18.79 -0.09
CA GLY A 80 -2.23 -19.37 0.95
C GLY A 80 -2.10 -18.76 2.35
N GLY A 81 -1.25 -17.75 2.54
CA GLY A 81 -1.14 -16.96 3.78
C GLY A 81 -1.20 -15.45 3.53
N VAL A 82 -0.66 -14.66 4.47
CA VAL A 82 -0.53 -13.20 4.31
C VAL A 82 0.42 -12.90 3.14
N LEU A 83 -0.12 -12.33 2.08
CA LEU A 83 0.66 -12.01 0.88
C LEU A 83 1.41 -10.67 1.03
N SER A 84 0.80 -9.70 1.71
CA SER A 84 1.37 -8.36 1.79
C SER A 84 1.30 -7.74 3.20
N PRO A 85 2.32 -7.98 4.05
CA PRO A 85 2.59 -7.12 5.19
C PRO A 85 2.89 -5.70 4.70
N GLY A 86 2.24 -4.70 5.28
CA GLY A 86 2.38 -3.31 4.89
C GLY A 86 2.29 -2.32 6.04
N ARG A 87 2.62 -1.06 5.73
CA ARG A 87 2.50 0.11 6.60
C ARG A 87 2.05 1.31 5.76
N MET A 88 1.18 2.14 6.32
CA MET A 88 0.63 3.32 5.65
C MET A 88 0.96 4.58 6.43
N PHE A 89 1.67 5.51 5.79
CA PHE A 89 2.00 6.81 6.35
C PHE A 89 1.27 7.92 5.59
N ALA A 90 0.61 8.83 6.28
CA ALA A 90 -0.03 9.99 5.66
C ALA A 90 0.08 11.28 6.49
N PRO A 91 1.31 11.71 6.84
CA PRO A 91 1.50 12.82 7.76
C PRO A 91 0.96 14.15 7.22
N ALA A 92 0.85 14.31 5.90
CA ALA A 92 0.31 15.52 5.26
C ALA A 92 -1.17 15.80 5.62
N ILE A 93 -1.91 14.78 6.08
CA ILE A 93 -3.30 14.90 6.55
C ILE A 93 -3.43 14.69 8.06
N GLY A 94 -2.32 14.77 8.80
CA GLY A 94 -2.30 14.62 10.25
C GLY A 94 -2.35 13.18 10.75
N ILE A 95 -2.13 12.19 9.87
CA ILE A 95 -2.08 10.76 10.24
C ILE A 95 -0.63 10.27 10.12
N PRO A 96 0.13 10.21 11.23
CA PRO A 96 1.51 9.70 11.19
C PRO A 96 1.60 8.30 10.60
N GLU A 97 0.78 7.38 11.08
CA GLU A 97 0.64 6.01 10.59
C GLU A 97 -0.78 5.51 10.83
N ASP A 98 -1.41 4.93 9.80
CA ASP A 98 -2.75 4.34 9.88
C ASP A 98 -2.65 2.82 10.18
N PRO A 99 -3.42 2.26 11.13
CA PRO A 99 -3.28 0.85 11.49
C PRO A 99 -3.63 -0.14 10.37
N VAL A 100 -4.74 0.10 9.66
CA VAL A 100 -5.24 -0.80 8.61
C VAL A 100 -5.98 0.01 7.55
N THR A 101 -5.44 0.06 6.34
CA THR A 101 -5.91 0.99 5.31
C THR A 101 -6.48 0.26 4.09
N GLY A 102 -7.80 0.15 4.01
CA GLY A 102 -8.47 -0.50 2.87
C GLY A 102 -8.19 0.19 1.53
N ASN A 103 -8.10 1.52 1.51
CA ASN A 103 -7.80 2.30 0.30
C ASN A 103 -6.34 2.19 -0.16
N ALA A 104 -5.47 1.50 0.58
CA ALA A 104 -4.10 1.18 0.16
C ALA A 104 -3.97 -0.28 -0.27
N ASN A 105 -4.53 -1.21 0.53
CA ASN A 105 -4.51 -2.64 0.24
C ASN A 105 -5.31 -3.00 -1.03
N GLY A 106 -6.46 -2.36 -1.27
CA GLY A 106 -7.24 -2.57 -2.49
C GLY A 106 -6.45 -2.21 -3.77
N PRO A 107 -5.97 -0.96 -3.91
CA PRO A 107 -5.09 -0.56 -5.01
C PRO A 107 -3.84 -1.41 -5.17
N LEU A 108 -3.24 -1.90 -4.07
CA LEU A 108 -2.12 -2.85 -4.17
C LEU A 108 -2.52 -4.09 -4.98
N GLY A 109 -3.71 -4.66 -4.75
CA GLY A 109 -4.21 -5.80 -5.53
C GLY A 109 -4.27 -5.50 -7.04
N ALA A 110 -4.84 -4.37 -7.42
CA ALA A 110 -4.91 -3.96 -8.82
C ALA A 110 -3.50 -3.80 -9.43
N TYR A 111 -2.57 -3.22 -8.67
CA TYR A 111 -1.17 -3.07 -9.09
C TYR A 111 -0.47 -4.42 -9.29
N LEU A 112 -0.65 -5.37 -8.37
CA LEU A 112 -0.05 -6.71 -8.48
C LEU A 112 -0.51 -7.42 -9.76
N VAL A 113 -1.79 -7.32 -10.10
CA VAL A 113 -2.36 -7.87 -11.35
C VAL A 113 -1.83 -7.11 -12.56
N GLN A 114 -1.94 -5.77 -12.57
CA GLN A 114 -1.53 -4.91 -13.68
C GLN A 114 -0.08 -5.14 -14.10
N HIS A 115 0.81 -5.37 -13.12
CA HIS A 115 2.23 -5.59 -13.34
C HIS A 115 2.63 -7.06 -13.37
N ARG A 116 1.67 -8.00 -13.36
CA ARG A 116 1.90 -9.45 -13.41
C ARG A 116 2.87 -9.95 -12.32
N LEU A 117 2.78 -9.36 -11.14
CA LEU A 117 3.67 -9.67 -10.00
C LEU A 117 3.20 -10.89 -9.20
N VAL A 118 2.00 -11.38 -9.50
CA VAL A 118 1.37 -12.53 -8.87
C VAL A 118 0.75 -13.43 -9.93
N PRO A 119 0.87 -14.76 -9.79
CA PRO A 119 0.16 -15.70 -10.64
C PRO A 119 -1.35 -15.57 -10.37
N ASN A 120 -2.14 -15.67 -11.43
CA ASN A 120 -3.59 -15.66 -11.40
C ASN A 120 -4.12 -16.36 -12.66
N ASP A 121 -5.39 -16.77 -12.63
CA ASP A 121 -6.06 -17.48 -13.74
C ASP A 121 -6.67 -16.55 -14.79
N GLY A 122 -6.42 -15.23 -14.68
CA GLY A 122 -6.98 -14.21 -15.57
C GLY A 122 -8.45 -13.88 -15.33
N ARG A 123 -9.11 -14.47 -14.32
CA ARG A 123 -10.51 -14.19 -13.96
C ARG A 123 -10.62 -13.46 -12.62
N ARG A 124 -9.96 -13.99 -11.59
CA ARG A 124 -10.02 -13.40 -10.25
C ARG A 124 -8.73 -13.67 -9.48
N PHE A 125 -8.22 -12.64 -8.84
CA PHE A 125 -7.11 -12.74 -7.90
C PHE A 125 -7.56 -12.30 -6.52
N ALA A 126 -7.23 -13.07 -5.48
CA ALA A 126 -7.56 -12.75 -4.11
C ALA A 126 -6.37 -13.00 -3.19
N PHE A 127 -6.21 -12.15 -2.18
CA PHE A 127 -5.17 -12.27 -1.17
C PHE A 127 -5.58 -11.62 0.15
N GLU A 128 -4.84 -11.97 1.21
CA GLU A 128 -4.92 -11.30 2.50
C GLU A 128 -3.71 -10.36 2.67
N GLY A 129 -3.99 -9.07 2.92
CA GLY A 129 -3.03 -8.08 3.35
C GLY A 129 -3.01 -7.95 4.87
N GLN A 130 -1.85 -7.59 5.44
CA GLN A 130 -1.67 -7.41 6.88
C GLN A 130 -1.03 -6.04 7.15
N GLN A 131 -1.52 -5.31 8.13
CA GLN A 131 -1.02 -3.97 8.46
C GLN A 131 -1.06 -3.73 9.98
N GLY A 132 -0.26 -2.78 10.46
CA GLY A 132 -0.30 -2.33 11.84
C GLY A 132 0.52 -3.14 12.83
N GLU A 133 1.31 -4.11 12.35
CA GLU A 133 2.20 -4.94 13.18
C GLU A 133 3.19 -4.10 13.98
N ALA A 134 3.90 -3.19 13.31
CA ALA A 134 4.95 -2.36 13.93
C ALA A 134 4.43 -1.44 15.05
N ILE A 135 3.14 -1.13 15.06
CA ILE A 135 2.49 -0.25 16.05
C ILE A 135 1.58 -1.01 17.02
N GLY A 136 1.62 -2.34 17.03
CA GLY A 136 0.82 -3.17 17.95
C GLY A 136 -0.69 -3.13 17.69
N ARG A 137 -1.12 -2.72 16.48
CA ARG A 137 -2.53 -2.62 16.08
C ARG A 137 -2.81 -3.46 14.85
N LEU A 138 -2.38 -4.73 14.94
CA LEU A 138 -2.42 -5.67 13.84
C LEU A 138 -3.85 -5.91 13.35
N GLY A 139 -4.06 -5.77 12.05
CA GLY A 139 -5.28 -6.21 11.39
C GLY A 139 -5.02 -6.73 9.99
N THR A 140 -6.03 -7.41 9.44
CA THR A 140 -6.00 -8.02 8.12
C THR A 140 -7.06 -7.42 7.22
N VAL A 141 -6.78 -7.45 5.92
CA VAL A 141 -7.67 -6.97 4.87
C VAL A 141 -7.76 -8.03 3.79
N GLU A 142 -8.96 -8.48 3.50
CA GLU A 142 -9.23 -9.36 2.36
C GLU A 142 -9.37 -8.51 1.10
N VAL A 143 -8.60 -8.80 0.07
CA VAL A 143 -8.67 -8.08 -1.22
C VAL A 143 -8.97 -9.05 -2.33
N ALA A 144 -9.95 -8.72 -3.15
CA ALA A 144 -10.26 -9.43 -4.38
C ALA A 144 -10.24 -8.48 -5.58
N VAL A 145 -9.67 -8.96 -6.68
CA VAL A 145 -9.53 -8.23 -7.93
C VAL A 145 -10.15 -9.06 -9.04
N ASP A 146 -11.20 -8.55 -9.66
CA ASP A 146 -11.75 -9.13 -10.88
C ASP A 146 -10.87 -8.73 -12.07
N ILE A 147 -10.58 -9.69 -12.93
CA ILE A 147 -9.64 -9.54 -14.04
C ILE A 147 -10.37 -9.75 -15.36
N ALA A 148 -10.13 -8.86 -16.31
CA ALA A 148 -10.61 -8.99 -17.68
C ALA A 148 -9.50 -8.59 -18.64
N GLU A 149 -9.29 -9.38 -19.70
CA GLU A 149 -8.25 -9.11 -20.71
C GLU A 149 -6.84 -8.94 -20.09
N GLY A 150 -6.56 -9.67 -19.00
CA GLY A 150 -5.29 -9.59 -18.28
C GLY A 150 -5.06 -8.28 -17.52
N ARG A 151 -6.11 -7.49 -17.28
CA ARG A 151 -6.08 -6.22 -16.53
C ARG A 151 -7.06 -6.23 -15.36
N PRO A 152 -6.77 -5.49 -14.27
CA PRO A 152 -7.72 -5.33 -13.18
C PRO A 152 -8.95 -4.56 -13.66
N LYS A 153 -10.14 -5.11 -13.41
CA LYS A 153 -11.45 -4.53 -13.78
C LYS A 153 -12.18 -3.93 -12.58
N ALA A 154 -12.19 -4.64 -11.46
CA ALA A 154 -12.84 -4.20 -10.23
C ALA A 154 -12.04 -4.68 -9.02
N VAL A 155 -12.09 -3.90 -7.94
CA VAL A 155 -11.44 -4.22 -6.66
C VAL A 155 -12.50 -4.24 -5.57
N GLN A 156 -12.45 -5.28 -4.75
CA GLN A 156 -13.27 -5.44 -3.55
C GLN A 156 -12.35 -5.57 -2.35
N VAL A 157 -12.75 -4.93 -1.25
CA VAL A 157 -12.03 -4.96 0.02
C VAL A 157 -13.00 -5.43 1.09
N GLY A 158 -12.58 -6.40 1.88
CA GLY A 158 -13.34 -6.99 2.98
C GLY A 158 -12.49 -7.12 4.24
N GLY A 159 -13.16 -7.41 5.35
CA GLY A 159 -12.51 -7.62 6.64
C GLY A 159 -13.54 -7.91 7.72
N ARG A 160 -13.05 -8.38 8.87
CA ARG A 160 -13.87 -8.63 10.06
C ARG A 160 -13.71 -7.48 11.04
N ALA A 161 -14.77 -7.20 11.79
CA ALA A 161 -14.77 -6.20 12.85
C ALA A 161 -15.35 -6.78 14.14
N VAL A 162 -14.97 -6.18 15.27
CA VAL A 162 -15.49 -6.52 16.60
C VAL A 162 -16.03 -5.26 17.24
N THR A 163 -17.27 -5.32 17.74
CA THR A 163 -17.88 -4.22 18.49
C THR A 163 -17.21 -4.13 19.87
N VAL A 164 -16.54 -3.01 20.15
CA VAL A 164 -15.88 -2.77 21.44
C VAL A 164 -16.89 -2.34 22.50
N PHE A 165 -17.81 -1.44 22.14
CA PHE A 165 -18.92 -1.01 22.99
C PHE A 165 -20.09 -0.51 22.14
N LYS A 166 -21.26 -0.37 22.75
CA LYS A 166 -22.46 0.22 22.15
C LYS A 166 -23.17 1.06 23.21
N SER A 167 -23.63 2.26 22.86
CA SER A 167 -24.38 3.17 23.74
C SER A 167 -25.30 4.08 22.94
N GLU A 168 -26.14 4.85 23.62
CA GLU A 168 -27.07 5.83 23.05
C GLU A 168 -26.60 7.25 23.44
N ILE A 169 -26.65 8.20 22.50
CA ILE A 169 -26.33 9.61 22.74
C ILE A 169 -27.62 10.41 22.59
N THR A 170 -27.99 11.13 23.65
CA THR A 170 -29.04 12.17 23.58
C THR A 170 -28.36 13.51 23.36
N LEU A 171 -28.79 14.22 22.32
CA LEU A 171 -28.29 15.56 21.96
C LEU A 171 -29.14 16.66 22.60
#